data_AF-A0AAW2X4X1-F1
#
_entry.id   AF-A0AAW2X4X1-F1
#
_cell.length_a   1.000
_cell.length_b   1.000
_cell.length_c   1.000
_cell.angle_alpha   90.00
_cell.angle_beta   90.00
_cell.angle_gamma   90.00
#
_symmetry.space_group_name_H-M   'P 1'
#
loop_
_entity.id
_entity.type
_entity.pdbx_description
1 polymer ?
#
loop_
_entity_poly.entity_id
_entity_poly.type
_entity_poly.pdbx_seq_one_letter_code
_entity_poly.pdbx_strand_id
1 'polypeptide(L)'
;MKSNQQTNRSGSTFVALSAWLPCLYVNPADHICSEYIGYFEHRKQMEDIGAGAIERLATQHSIGGLLLNAMGKQSEEPLHLIPSANLTVNVTPARDFYEAHGIHQWWRPDLLLDSRTYNY
;
A
#
# COMPACT_ATOMS: atom_id res chain seq x y z
N MET A 1 4.59 -23.10 20.75
CA MET A 1 3.29 -23.21 20.04
C MET A 1 2.47 -21.93 20.21
N LYS A 2 2.94 -20.77 19.71
CA LYS A 2 2.21 -19.48 19.78
C LYS A 2 2.00 -18.79 18.43
N SER A 3 2.70 -19.23 17.37
CA SER A 3 2.66 -18.59 16.05
C SER A 3 1.37 -18.87 15.24
N ASN A 4 0.65 -19.97 15.50
CA ASN A 4 -0.47 -20.39 14.65
C ASN A 4 -1.83 -19.72 14.94
N GLN A 5 -1.95 -18.99 16.06
CA GLN A 5 -3.20 -18.28 16.41
C GLN A 5 -3.21 -16.82 15.92
N GLN A 6 -2.05 -16.17 15.78
CA GLN A 6 -1.98 -14.78 15.30
C GLN A 6 -2.25 -14.66 13.80
N THR A 7 -1.73 -15.59 12.99
CA THR A 7 -1.91 -15.61 11.52
C THR A 7 -3.38 -15.79 11.09
N ASN A 8 -4.13 -16.64 11.79
CA ASN A 8 -5.57 -16.81 11.54
C ASN A 8 -6.38 -15.55 11.90
N ARG A 9 -5.91 -14.74 12.86
CA ARG A 9 -6.59 -13.52 13.31
C ARG A 9 -6.28 -12.32 12.42
N SER A 10 -5.07 -12.20 11.88
CA SER A 10 -4.69 -11.15 10.93
C SER A 10 -5.42 -11.32 9.59
N GLY A 11 -5.46 -12.53 9.04
CA GLY A 11 -6.19 -12.82 7.80
C GLY A 11 -7.69 -12.52 7.90
N SER A 12 -8.34 -12.89 9.01
CA SER A 12 -9.76 -12.57 9.26
C SER A 12 -10.02 -11.08 9.45
N THR A 13 -9.09 -10.33 10.05
CA THR A 13 -9.19 -8.87 10.18
C THR A 13 -9.02 -8.16 8.84
N PHE A 14 -8.06 -8.60 8.02
CA PHE A 14 -7.82 -8.04 6.70
C PHE A 14 -9.02 -8.24 5.77
N VAL A 15 -9.62 -9.43 5.76
CA VAL A 15 -10.87 -9.70 5.03
C VAL A 15 -12.02 -8.87 5.60
N ALA A 16 -12.13 -8.73 6.93
CA ALA A 16 -13.17 -7.90 7.53
C ALA A 16 -13.06 -6.41 7.13
N LEU A 17 -11.84 -5.91 6.89
CA LEU A 17 -11.58 -4.55 6.43
C LEU A 17 -11.79 -4.37 4.92
N SER A 18 -12.05 -5.43 4.15
CA SER A 18 -12.18 -5.35 2.67
C SER A 18 -13.23 -4.36 2.18
N ALA A 19 -14.34 -4.24 2.93
CA ALA A 19 -15.40 -3.30 2.61
C ALA A 19 -15.06 -1.84 2.95
N TRP A 20 -14.03 -1.59 3.75
CA TRP A 20 -13.58 -0.25 4.06
C TRP A 20 -12.75 0.29 2.90
N LEU A 21 -13.20 1.40 2.30
CA LEU A 21 -12.57 2.02 1.15
C LEU A 21 -12.06 3.44 1.50
N PRO A 22 -10.95 3.56 2.25
CA PRO A 22 -10.37 4.86 2.59
C PRO A 22 -9.84 5.60 1.36
N CYS A 23 -9.90 6.92 1.39
CA CYS A 23 -9.20 7.78 0.42
C CYS A 23 -7.76 7.99 0.90
N LEU A 24 -6.80 7.50 0.12
CA LEU A 24 -5.38 7.70 0.37
C LEU A 24 -4.84 8.76 -0.58
N TYR A 25 -4.11 9.72 -0.02
CA TYR A 25 -3.48 10.80 -0.76
C TYR A 25 -1.98 10.67 -0.57
N VAL A 26 -1.26 10.40 -1.65
CA VAL A 26 0.17 10.07 -1.59
C VAL A 26 0.95 10.87 -2.62
N ASN A 27 2.24 11.02 -2.37
CA ASN A 27 3.18 11.62 -3.31
C ASN A 27 4.36 10.67 -3.51
N PRO A 28 4.81 10.38 -4.74
CA PRO A 28 5.97 9.51 -4.98
C PRO A 28 7.27 10.01 -4.34
N ALA A 29 7.41 11.31 -4.11
CA ALA A 29 8.56 11.91 -3.43
C ALA A 29 8.42 11.96 -1.89
N ASP A 30 7.29 11.50 -1.34
CA ASP A 30 7.10 11.30 0.10
C ASP A 30 7.42 9.85 0.49
N HIS A 31 8.65 9.61 0.95
CA HIS A 31 9.11 8.28 1.34
C HIS A 31 8.35 7.62 2.50
N ILE A 32 7.49 8.36 3.22
CA ILE A 32 6.65 7.80 4.29
C ILE A 32 5.39 7.16 3.68
N CYS A 33 4.78 7.83 2.69
CA CYS A 33 3.48 7.43 2.16
C CYS A 33 3.57 6.76 0.78
N SER A 34 4.69 6.89 0.06
CA SER A 34 4.86 6.36 -1.30
C SER A 34 4.80 4.84 -1.38
N GLU A 35 5.02 4.12 -0.28
CA GLU A 35 4.94 2.66 -0.24
C GLU A 35 3.55 2.13 -0.64
N TYR A 36 2.48 2.89 -0.39
CA TYR A 36 1.13 2.52 -0.82
C TYR A 36 0.97 2.46 -2.34
N ILE A 37 1.76 3.23 -3.09
CA ILE A 37 1.74 3.20 -4.56
C ILE A 37 2.19 1.81 -5.03
N GLY A 38 3.41 1.41 -4.64
CA GLY A 38 3.97 0.12 -5.03
C GLY A 38 3.16 -1.07 -4.49
N TYR A 39 2.62 -0.94 -3.28
CA TYR A 39 1.74 -1.94 -2.67
C TYR A 39 0.53 -2.26 -3.56
N PHE A 40 -0.24 -1.24 -3.93
CA PHE A 40 -1.47 -1.44 -4.71
C PHE A 40 -1.18 -1.79 -6.18
N GLU A 41 -0.11 -1.23 -6.77
CA GLU A 41 0.32 -1.58 -8.13
C GLU A 41 0.75 -3.04 -8.25
N HIS A 42 1.56 -3.54 -7.31
CA HIS A 42 2.00 -4.93 -7.32
C HIS A 42 0.81 -5.89 -7.22
N ARG A 43 -0.13 -5.59 -6.31
CA ARG A 43 -1.36 -6.36 -6.14
C ARG A 43 -2.19 -6.44 -7.43
N LYS A 44 -2.39 -5.30 -8.10
CA LYS A 44 -3.10 -5.25 -9.37
C LYS A 44 -2.37 -6.03 -10.47
N GLN A 45 -1.05 -5.90 -10.56
CA GLN A 45 -0.25 -6.66 -11.53
C GLN A 45 -0.40 -8.17 -11.31
N MET A 46 -0.42 -8.63 -10.06
CA MET A 46 -0.60 -10.03 -9.72
C MET A 46 -2.02 -10.53 -10.03
N GLU A 47 -3.04 -9.69 -9.84
CA GLU A 47 -4.41 -9.95 -10.29
C GLU A 47 -4.49 -10.10 -11.82
N ASP A 48 -3.87 -9.17 -12.56
CA ASP A 48 -3.88 -9.15 -14.03
C ASP A 48 -3.22 -10.40 -14.65
N ILE A 49 -2.20 -10.98 -13.99
CA ILE A 49 -1.55 -12.23 -14.44
C ILE A 49 -2.23 -13.51 -13.92
N GLY A 50 -3.37 -13.40 -13.24
CA GLY A 50 -4.13 -14.54 -12.70
C GLY A 50 -3.54 -15.16 -11.43
N ALA A 51 -2.56 -14.50 -10.81
CA ALA A 51 -1.94 -14.91 -9.55
C ALA A 51 -2.56 -14.22 -8.32
N GLY A 52 -3.68 -13.49 -8.48
CA GLY A 52 -4.34 -12.73 -7.41
C GLY A 52 -4.77 -13.57 -6.19
N ALA A 53 -5.12 -14.85 -6.37
CA ALA A 53 -5.44 -15.74 -5.25
C ALA A 53 -4.20 -16.13 -4.42
N ILE A 54 -3.03 -16.22 -5.06
CA ILE A 54 -1.74 -16.48 -4.42
C ILE A 54 -1.24 -15.20 -3.74
N GLU A 55 -1.43 -14.05 -4.40
CA GLU A 55 -1.13 -12.73 -3.86
C GLU A 55 -1.98 -12.41 -2.63
N ARG A 56 -3.30 -12.63 -2.62
CA ARG A 56 -4.13 -12.42 -1.40
C ARG A 56 -3.62 -13.18 -0.16
N LEU A 57 -2.96 -14.33 -0.34
CA LEU A 57 -2.31 -15.10 0.73
C LEU A 57 -0.90 -14.58 1.05
N ALA A 58 -0.13 -14.18 0.04
CA ALA A 58 1.24 -13.66 0.20
C ALA A 58 1.28 -12.20 0.72
N THR A 59 0.30 -11.37 0.36
CA THR A 59 0.16 -9.97 0.76
C THR A 59 -0.30 -9.85 2.21
N GLN A 60 -0.94 -10.88 2.78
CA GLN A 60 -1.08 -11.02 4.23
C GLN A 60 0.30 -11.14 4.93
N HIS A 61 1.36 -11.44 4.17
CA HIS A 61 2.75 -11.51 4.58
C HIS A 61 3.63 -10.48 3.80
N SER A 62 3.44 -9.19 4.05
CA SER A 62 4.36 -8.06 3.74
C SER A 62 5.10 -8.05 2.41
N ILE A 63 4.62 -7.22 1.48
CA ILE A 63 5.41 -6.78 0.32
C ILE A 63 6.63 -5.96 0.78
N GLY A 64 6.51 -5.17 1.87
CA GLY A 64 7.65 -4.47 2.48
C GLY A 64 8.71 -5.44 3.02
N GLY A 65 8.28 -6.58 3.56
CA GLY A 65 9.15 -7.66 4.03
C GLY A 65 9.75 -8.46 2.87
N LEU A 66 9.09 -8.53 1.72
CA LEU A 66 9.59 -9.22 0.53
C LEU A 66 10.67 -8.39 -0.20
N LEU A 67 10.50 -7.06 -0.27
CA LEU A 67 11.55 -6.12 -0.72
C LEU A 67 12.72 -6.05 0.28
N LEU A 68 12.47 -5.97 1.59
CA LEU A 68 13.52 -5.95 2.61
C LEU A 68 14.25 -7.30 2.76
N ASN A 69 13.56 -8.44 2.60
CA ASN A 69 14.20 -9.77 2.56
C ASN A 69 15.05 -9.96 1.30
N ALA A 70 14.63 -9.43 0.15
CA ALA A 70 15.47 -9.42 -1.06
C ALA A 70 16.77 -8.60 -0.84
N MET A 71 16.77 -7.66 0.11
CA MET A 71 17.93 -6.89 0.58
C MET A 71 18.59 -7.47 1.86
N GLY A 72 18.21 -8.68 2.30
CA GLY A 72 18.84 -9.39 3.42
C GLY A 72 18.45 -8.90 4.82
N LYS A 73 17.38 -8.12 4.98
CA LYS A 73 16.88 -7.65 6.28
C LYS A 73 15.56 -8.34 6.64
N GLN A 74 15.56 -9.10 7.74
CA GLN A 74 14.36 -9.70 8.33
C GLN A 74 13.38 -8.57 8.70
N SER A 75 12.19 -8.56 8.11
CA SER A 75 11.10 -7.67 8.54
C SER A 75 9.98 -8.50 9.18
N GLU A 76 9.49 -8.01 10.33
CA GLU A 76 8.28 -8.50 10.97
C GLU A 76 7.03 -8.22 10.12
N GLU A 77 5.92 -8.90 10.42
CA GLU A 77 4.61 -8.79 9.76
C GLU A 77 4.17 -7.33 9.59
N PRO A 78 3.60 -6.93 8.44
CA PRO A 78 3.27 -5.55 8.17
C PRO A 78 1.93 -5.21 8.82
N LEU A 79 1.99 -4.57 9.98
CA LEU A 79 0.78 -4.17 10.71
C LEU A 79 -0.05 -3.06 10.02
N HIS A 80 0.33 -2.60 8.83
CA HIS A 80 -0.21 -1.40 8.19
C HIS A 80 -0.91 -1.62 6.84
N LEU A 81 -1.05 -2.86 6.35
CA LEU A 81 -1.67 -3.10 5.05
C LEU A 81 -3.19 -2.97 5.13
N ILE A 82 -3.77 -2.30 4.14
CA ILE A 82 -5.22 -2.16 3.98
C ILE A 82 -5.69 -2.81 2.67
N PRO A 83 -6.83 -3.51 2.69
CA PRO A 83 -7.24 -4.40 1.60
C PRO A 83 -7.82 -3.65 0.38
N SER A 84 -8.40 -2.47 0.60
CA SER A 84 -9.03 -1.65 -0.43
C SER A 84 -8.67 -0.17 -0.20
N ALA A 85 -8.63 0.63 -1.27
CA ALA A 85 -8.47 2.09 -1.18
C ALA A 85 -8.89 2.82 -2.45
N ASN A 86 -9.29 4.08 -2.31
CA ASN A 86 -9.21 5.07 -3.38
C ASN A 86 -7.87 5.78 -3.28
N LEU A 87 -6.90 5.38 -4.08
CA LEU A 87 -5.55 5.94 -4.09
C LEU A 87 -5.48 7.12 -5.05
N THR A 88 -5.12 8.29 -4.53
CA THR A 88 -4.83 9.50 -5.31
C THR A 88 -3.35 9.83 -5.18
N VAL A 89 -2.64 9.74 -6.30
CA VAL A 89 -1.21 10.04 -6.41
C VAL A 89 -1.06 11.46 -6.95
N ASN A 90 -0.40 12.33 -6.18
CA ASN A 90 0.03 13.63 -6.68
C ASN A 90 1.30 13.45 -7.50
N VAL A 91 1.18 13.58 -8.82
CA VAL A 91 2.31 13.49 -9.77
C VAL A 91 2.87 14.86 -10.15
N THR A 92 2.39 15.93 -9.50
CA THR A 92 2.98 17.27 -9.61
C THR A 92 4.43 17.21 -9.12
N PRO A 93 5.41 17.73 -9.88
CA PRO A 93 6.80 17.76 -9.44
C PRO A 93 6.95 18.48 -8.10
N ALA A 94 7.53 17.79 -7.12
CA ALA A 94 7.94 18.35 -5.84
C ALA A 94 9.46 18.55 -5.84
N ARG A 95 9.95 19.62 -5.20
CA ARG A 95 11.38 19.94 -5.13
C ARG A 95 12.14 19.03 -4.17
N ASP A 96 11.47 18.64 -3.09
CA ASP A 96 12.03 17.79 -2.05
C ASP A 96 10.94 17.00 -1.30
N PHE A 97 11.39 16.16 -0.36
CA PHE A 97 10.52 15.38 0.52
C PHE A 97 9.55 16.24 1.33
N TYR A 98 9.98 17.41 1.82
CA TYR A 98 9.13 18.25 2.68
C TYR A 98 7.98 18.88 1.90
N GLU A 99 8.23 19.29 0.66
CA GLU A 99 7.18 19.73 -0.26
C GLU A 99 6.22 18.57 -0.59
N ALA A 100 6.77 17.40 -0.88
CA ALA A 100 6.01 16.19 -1.21
C ALA A 100 5.23 15.59 -0.03
N HIS A 101 5.63 15.85 1.21
CA HIS A 101 4.98 15.33 2.41
C HIS A 101 4.00 16.35 3.02
N GLY A 102 4.28 17.64 2.86
CA GLY A 102 3.49 18.71 3.45
C GLY A 102 2.08 18.79 2.89
N ILE A 103 1.10 19.11 3.75
CA ILE A 103 -0.30 19.24 3.34
C ILE A 103 -0.52 20.34 2.29
N HIS A 104 0.37 21.33 2.24
CA HIS A 104 0.30 22.47 1.33
C HIS A 104 0.32 22.06 -0.15
N GLN A 105 0.91 20.92 -0.49
CA GLN A 105 0.90 20.41 -1.87
C GLN A 105 -0.53 20.27 -2.40
N TRP A 106 -1.51 19.96 -1.53
CA TRP A 106 -2.90 19.67 -1.91
C TRP A 106 -3.75 20.93 -2.12
N TRP A 107 -3.21 22.12 -1.88
CA TRP A 107 -3.91 23.39 -2.07
C TRP A 107 -3.44 24.17 -3.30
N ARG A 108 -2.66 23.51 -4.18
CA ARG A 108 -2.16 24.10 -5.41
C ARG A 108 -3.23 24.08 -6.52
N PRO A 109 -3.36 25.15 -7.32
CA PRO A 109 -4.32 25.19 -8.44
C PRO A 109 -3.86 24.37 -9.65
N ASP A 110 -2.58 24.04 -9.73
CA ASP A 110 -1.91 23.35 -10.84
C ASP A 110 -1.63 21.86 -10.54
N LEU A 111 -2.45 21.23 -9.70
CA LEU A 111 -2.29 19.84 -9.31
C LEU A 111 -2.50 18.87 -10.47
N LEU A 112 -1.53 17.99 -10.67
CA LEU A 112 -1.63 16.80 -11.50
C LEU A 112 -1.86 15.59 -10.60
N LEU A 113 -3.05 15.00 -10.67
CA LEU A 113 -3.48 13.88 -9.83
C LEU A 113 -3.82 12.66 -10.69
N ASP A 114 -3.33 11.48 -10.31
CA ASP A 114 -3.79 10.19 -10.83
C ASP A 114 -4.57 9.45 -9.73
N SER A 115 -5.84 9.17 -9.96
CA SER A 115 -6.72 8.52 -8.99
C SER A 115 -7.15 7.14 -9.50
N ARG A 116 -6.97 6.12 -8.66
CA ARG A 116 -7.35 4.73 -8.95
C ARG A 116 -8.01 4.09 -7.74
N THR A 117 -9.02 3.27 -8.00
CA THR A 117 -9.68 2.45 -6.97
C THR A 117 -9.10 1.04 -7.00
N TYR A 118 -8.69 0.55 -5.83
CA TYR A 118 -8.26 -0.82 -5.60
C TYR A 118 -9.23 -1.47 -4.63
N ASN A 119 -9.81 -2.60 -5.02
CA ASN A 119 -10.74 -3.36 -4.20
C ASN A 119 -10.14 -4.71 -3.83
N TYR A 120 -10.50 -5.20 -2.64
CA TYR A 120 -10.04 -6.48 -2.12
C TYR A 120 -10.51 -7.69 -2.92
#